data_AF-A0A7S1Y6C0-F1
#
_entry.id   AF-A0A7S1Y6C0-F1
#
_cell.length_a   1.000
_cell.length_b   1.000
_cell.length_c   1.000
_cell.angle_alpha   90.00
_cell.angle_beta   90.00
_cell.angle_gamma   90.00
#
_symmetry.space_group_name_H-M   'P 1'
#
loop_
_entity.id
_entity.type
_entity.pdbx_description
1 polymer ?
#
loop_
_entity_poly.entity_id
_entity_poly.type
_entity_poly.pdbx_seq_one_letter_code
_entity_poly.pdbx_strand_id
1 'polypeptide(L)'
;HAELSAIVEERLKVKLPSNFRDTLHTPSDLKTFILEQSGRGFPIVLDDLNDNSSNTLPRSAMMLLQGIGIVLHLMLLAIALCTASVVTPISSIINPAEFENYEVFLHPLIIPTFVGTLSALVIIAKWTVVGRYRSQRIRVYSVSYLRWWFIDRLVHLWEVWVGPLVIGTPIICLFYRLLGCELHPRTEVKAFIREFDLVTIKGNTVVKKPIRCRRFGPWEKESGPTLRFRSIVIGSHCRVDGMVSLGSVVGDDVHIDKLTVLSEGAQVGSKTHAVGNPAFDDGSGTFMNEDVSYALQGMKLIWLIVEIYLFLALFWVSRTMFVGQLLHRWRYGELTLVILVALSTSFLSLNLSAALKWIFIGCRNTKDRLDPSLWVKFCDWACDYHFLASAPLFLTFAGDSRIWNIFLMLHGMDIDMRSALSSGYFSFMPSVVDQVVVRRSFLANWLSFRDGDKVEIVDSTAGYGSVFSGGVKLHRSSTRVYADVQESVSDDFPRSSSSDSSVGRIVVGEIVWLIYAMLFCVSFIP
;
A
#
# COMPACT_ATOMS: atom_id res chain seq x y z
N HIS A 1 -27.56 9.42 31.12
CA HIS A 1 -27.81 10.63 30.29
C HIS A 1 -26.58 11.52 30.24
N ALA A 2 -26.15 12.07 31.38
CA ALA A 2 -24.95 12.91 31.48
C ALA A 2 -23.68 12.19 30.99
N GLU A 3 -23.52 10.92 31.30
CA GLU A 3 -22.33 10.15 30.95
C GLU A 3 -22.17 9.90 29.44
N LEU A 4 -23.23 9.47 28.75
CA LEU A 4 -23.21 9.32 27.29
C LEU A 4 -23.01 10.67 26.60
N SER A 5 -23.68 11.72 27.08
CA SER A 5 -23.52 13.08 26.56
C SER A 5 -22.10 13.59 26.75
N ALA A 6 -21.51 13.37 27.93
CA ALA A 6 -20.12 13.74 28.22
C ALA A 6 -19.13 12.97 27.34
N ILE A 7 -19.35 11.67 27.12
CA ILE A 7 -18.51 10.86 26.23
C ILE A 7 -18.60 11.35 24.78
N VAL A 8 -19.80 11.70 24.30
CA VAL A 8 -20.00 12.21 22.94
C VAL A 8 -19.40 13.61 22.79
N GLU A 9 -19.59 14.48 23.78
CA GLU A 9 -19.03 15.82 23.79
C GLU A 9 -17.49 15.79 23.88
N GLU A 10 -16.92 14.92 24.70
CA GLU A 10 -15.47 14.74 24.83
C GLU A 10 -14.86 14.14 23.54
N ARG A 11 -15.48 13.12 22.96
CA ARG A 11 -14.88 12.36 21.84
C ARG A 11 -15.20 12.92 20.47
N LEU A 12 -16.40 13.43 20.26
CA LEU A 12 -16.87 13.93 18.97
C LEU A 12 -16.92 15.47 18.93
N LYS A 13 -16.68 16.15 20.06
CA LYS A 13 -16.78 17.61 20.19
C LYS A 13 -18.18 18.14 19.81
N VAL A 14 -19.21 17.33 19.99
CA VAL A 14 -20.61 17.64 19.65
C VAL A 14 -21.45 17.63 20.93
N LYS A 15 -22.20 18.71 21.17
CA LYS A 15 -23.14 18.80 22.32
C LYS A 15 -24.49 18.21 21.93
N LEU A 16 -24.83 17.06 22.53
CA LEU A 16 -26.15 16.47 22.34
C LEU A 16 -27.24 17.34 23.01
N PRO A 17 -28.43 17.45 22.40
CA PRO A 17 -29.56 18.13 23.02
C PRO A 17 -29.98 17.39 24.30
N SER A 18 -30.52 18.10 25.28
CA SER A 18 -31.02 17.48 26.52
C SER A 18 -32.09 16.41 26.27
N ASN A 19 -32.82 16.49 25.15
CA ASN A 19 -33.86 15.57 24.68
C ASN A 19 -33.40 14.65 23.52
N PHE A 20 -32.10 14.35 23.39
CA PHE A 20 -31.58 13.59 22.24
C PHE A 20 -32.20 12.18 22.07
N ARG A 21 -32.66 11.51 23.13
CA ARG A 21 -33.29 10.19 23.02
C ARG A 21 -34.70 10.23 22.42
N ASP A 22 -35.37 11.38 22.51
CA ASP A 22 -36.71 11.59 21.98
C ASP A 22 -36.68 12.10 20.53
N THR A 23 -35.50 12.50 20.05
CA THR A 23 -35.30 13.11 18.72
C THR A 23 -34.38 12.27 17.83
N LEU A 24 -33.44 11.50 18.40
CA LEU A 24 -32.48 10.66 17.69
C LEU A 24 -32.80 9.18 18.00
N HIS A 25 -33.77 8.62 17.27
CA HIS A 25 -34.23 7.25 17.48
C HIS A 25 -33.31 6.21 16.83
N THR A 26 -32.62 6.59 15.76
CA THR A 26 -31.75 5.70 15.00
C THR A 26 -30.30 6.20 14.97
N PRO A 27 -29.32 5.31 14.73
CA PRO A 27 -27.95 5.72 14.46
C PRO A 27 -27.82 6.70 13.28
N SER A 28 -28.73 6.65 12.32
CA SER A 28 -28.80 7.58 11.18
C SER A 28 -29.20 9.00 11.62
N ASP A 29 -30.12 9.12 12.56
CA ASP A 29 -30.55 10.42 13.09
C ASP A 29 -29.41 11.08 13.86
N LEU A 30 -28.72 10.30 14.72
CA LEU A 30 -27.53 10.77 15.43
C LEU A 30 -26.42 11.20 14.47
N LYS A 31 -26.19 10.44 13.40
CA LYS A 31 -25.23 10.82 12.35
C LYS A 31 -25.63 12.13 11.68
N THR A 32 -26.90 12.31 11.33
CA THR A 32 -27.40 13.52 10.66
C THR A 32 -27.26 14.74 11.57
N PHE A 33 -27.66 14.60 12.85
CA PHE A 33 -27.48 15.63 13.87
C PHE A 33 -26.01 16.02 14.07
N ILE A 34 -25.11 15.03 14.15
CA ILE A 34 -23.67 15.28 14.23
C ILE A 34 -23.21 16.04 12.99
N LEU A 35 -23.60 15.62 11.78
CA LEU A 35 -23.22 16.29 10.53
C LEU A 35 -23.80 17.71 10.42
N GLU A 36 -24.89 18.03 11.10
CA GLU A 36 -25.43 19.40 11.13
C GLU A 36 -24.66 20.30 12.11
N GLN A 37 -24.13 19.73 13.21
CA GLN A 37 -23.42 20.50 14.25
C GLN A 37 -21.89 20.55 14.07
N SER A 38 -21.26 19.53 13.49
CA SER A 38 -19.80 19.41 13.40
C SER A 38 -19.17 20.09 12.17
N GLY A 39 -19.99 20.64 11.27
CA GLY A 39 -19.56 21.35 10.05
C GLY A 39 -20.48 20.98 8.90
N ARG A 40 -20.67 21.85 7.91
CA ARG A 40 -21.55 21.54 6.77
C ARG A 40 -20.92 20.42 5.94
N GLY A 41 -21.61 19.29 5.81
CA GLY A 41 -21.25 18.25 4.84
C GLY A 41 -21.20 18.82 3.42
N PHE A 42 -20.36 18.25 2.58
CA PHE A 42 -20.23 18.72 1.19
C PHE A 42 -21.50 18.41 0.38
N PRO A 43 -21.99 19.35 -0.45
CA PRO A 43 -23.11 19.09 -1.33
C PRO A 43 -22.78 17.93 -2.27
N ILE A 44 -23.74 17.04 -2.47
CA ILE A 44 -23.60 15.87 -3.33
C ILE A 44 -24.31 16.14 -4.65
N VAL A 45 -23.54 16.11 -5.74
CA VAL A 45 -24.06 16.21 -7.10
C VAL A 45 -23.71 14.92 -7.83
N LEU A 46 -24.74 14.19 -8.24
CA LEU A 46 -24.60 12.93 -8.96
C LEU A 46 -25.42 12.99 -10.24
N ASP A 47 -24.73 13.14 -11.37
CA ASP A 47 -25.39 13.08 -12.68
C ASP A 47 -25.95 11.67 -12.94
N ASP A 48 -27.02 11.58 -13.72
CA ASP A 48 -27.50 10.29 -14.19
C ASP A 48 -26.47 9.63 -15.10
N LEU A 49 -26.21 8.34 -14.85
CA LEU A 49 -25.28 7.57 -15.66
C LEU A 49 -26.02 6.91 -16.80
N ASN A 50 -25.53 7.15 -18.02
CA ASN A 50 -25.99 6.42 -19.18
C ASN A 50 -25.66 4.92 -19.03
N ASP A 51 -26.65 4.07 -19.27
CA ASP A 51 -26.46 2.64 -19.32
C ASP A 51 -25.77 2.25 -20.63
N ASN A 52 -24.66 1.53 -20.51
CA ASN A 52 -23.98 0.95 -21.65
C ASN A 52 -24.75 -0.30 -22.11
N SER A 53 -25.40 -0.19 -23.27
CA SER A 53 -26.22 -1.23 -23.91
C SER A 53 -25.43 -2.44 -24.45
N SER A 54 -24.17 -2.62 -24.06
CA SER A 54 -23.35 -3.76 -24.46
C SER A 54 -24.05 -5.11 -24.25
N ASN A 55 -23.79 -6.02 -25.20
CA ASN A 55 -24.33 -7.37 -25.21
C ASN A 55 -23.96 -8.12 -23.93
N THR A 56 -24.95 -8.81 -23.38
CA THR A 56 -24.74 -9.71 -22.25
C THR A 56 -24.04 -10.99 -22.73
N LEU A 57 -23.14 -11.50 -21.90
CA LEU A 57 -22.41 -12.73 -22.14
C LEU A 57 -22.93 -13.83 -21.21
N PRO A 58 -23.09 -15.08 -21.69
CA PRO A 58 -23.35 -16.19 -20.80
C PRO A 58 -22.16 -16.40 -19.85
N ARG A 59 -22.44 -16.86 -18.62
CA ARG A 59 -21.43 -16.99 -17.55
C ARG A 59 -20.26 -17.90 -17.95
N SER A 60 -20.54 -18.99 -18.65
CA SER A 60 -19.51 -19.92 -19.14
C SER A 60 -18.54 -19.27 -20.11
N ALA A 61 -19.04 -18.46 -21.06
CA ALA A 61 -18.20 -17.71 -21.98
C ALA A 61 -17.36 -16.66 -21.26
N MET A 62 -17.95 -15.96 -20.28
CA MET A 62 -17.20 -15.00 -19.44
C MET A 62 -16.03 -15.68 -18.73
N MET A 63 -16.26 -16.82 -18.07
CA MET A 63 -15.19 -17.56 -17.38
C MET A 63 -14.10 -18.05 -18.34
N LEU A 64 -14.48 -18.59 -19.51
CA LEU A 64 -13.52 -19.03 -20.52
C LEU A 64 -12.65 -17.88 -21.03
N LEU A 65 -13.27 -16.74 -21.35
CA LEU A 65 -12.57 -15.56 -21.84
C LEU A 65 -11.67 -14.93 -20.77
N GLN A 66 -12.09 -14.97 -19.50
CA GLN A 66 -11.24 -14.58 -18.38
C GLN A 66 -10.04 -15.52 -18.23
N GLY A 67 -10.24 -16.84 -18.38
CA GLY A 67 -9.16 -17.83 -18.37
C GLY A 67 -8.12 -17.56 -19.47
N ILE A 68 -8.57 -17.35 -20.70
CA ILE A 68 -7.70 -16.95 -21.83
C ILE A 68 -7.01 -15.62 -21.51
N GLY A 69 -7.75 -14.67 -20.95
CA GLY A 69 -7.22 -13.39 -20.51
C GLY A 69 -6.04 -13.57 -19.55
N ILE A 70 -6.16 -14.39 -18.52
CA ILE A 70 -5.07 -14.66 -17.55
C ILE A 70 -3.82 -15.20 -18.26
N VAL A 71 -3.97 -16.15 -19.19
CA VAL A 71 -2.84 -16.67 -19.96
C VAL A 71 -2.15 -15.56 -20.76
N LEU A 72 -2.93 -14.66 -21.39
CA LEU A 72 -2.38 -13.50 -22.10
C LEU A 72 -1.64 -12.54 -21.17
N HIS A 73 -2.14 -12.29 -19.96
CA HIS A 73 -1.42 -11.48 -18.96
C HIS A 73 -0.06 -12.08 -18.61
N LEU A 74 0.00 -13.40 -18.40
CA LEU A 74 1.25 -14.11 -18.11
C LEU A 74 2.21 -14.07 -19.30
N MET A 75 1.70 -14.19 -20.53
CA MET A 75 2.51 -14.03 -21.74
C MET A 75 3.09 -12.62 -21.86
N LEU A 76 2.31 -11.56 -21.59
CA LEU A 76 2.81 -10.19 -21.61
C LEU A 76 3.90 -9.95 -20.56
N LEU A 77 3.74 -10.52 -19.36
CA LEU A 77 4.77 -10.48 -18.33
C LEU A 77 6.03 -11.24 -18.78
N ALA A 78 5.87 -12.43 -19.36
CA ALA A 78 6.98 -13.22 -19.88
C ALA A 78 7.75 -12.47 -20.97
N ILE A 79 7.07 -11.78 -21.88
CA ILE A 79 7.71 -10.93 -22.90
C ILE A 79 8.57 -9.85 -22.25
N ALA A 80 8.06 -9.15 -21.22
CA ALA A 80 8.83 -8.12 -20.53
C ALA A 80 10.06 -8.69 -19.82
N LEU A 81 9.94 -9.86 -19.17
CA LEU A 81 11.07 -10.56 -18.54
C LEU A 81 12.09 -11.04 -19.57
N CYS A 82 11.65 -11.64 -20.68
CA CYS A 82 12.53 -12.07 -21.77
C CYS A 82 13.30 -10.88 -22.37
N THR A 83 12.63 -9.75 -22.58
CA THR A 83 13.29 -8.54 -23.11
C THR A 83 14.37 -8.03 -22.16
N ALA A 84 14.12 -8.04 -20.86
CA ALA A 84 15.13 -7.69 -19.86
C ALA A 84 16.29 -8.71 -19.81
N SER A 85 16.01 -10.01 -19.99
CA SER A 85 17.05 -11.06 -20.02
C SER A 85 17.96 -10.99 -21.25
N VAL A 86 17.53 -10.36 -22.34
CA VAL A 86 18.39 -10.12 -23.52
C VAL A 86 19.49 -9.11 -23.22
N VAL A 87 19.21 -8.12 -22.34
CA VAL A 87 20.21 -7.14 -21.88
C VAL A 87 21.28 -7.83 -21.03
N THR A 88 20.90 -8.86 -20.29
CA THR A 88 21.80 -9.57 -19.38
C THR A 88 21.34 -11.00 -19.21
N PRO A 89 21.91 -11.94 -19.99
CA PRO A 89 21.53 -13.34 -19.93
C PRO A 89 21.70 -13.91 -18.53
N ILE A 90 20.76 -14.75 -18.08
CA ILE A 90 20.84 -15.41 -16.76
C ILE A 90 22.14 -16.23 -16.61
N SER A 91 22.71 -16.70 -17.73
CA SER A 91 24.00 -17.39 -17.75
C SER A 91 25.15 -16.55 -17.19
N SER A 92 25.09 -15.21 -17.27
CA SER A 92 26.11 -14.32 -16.67
C SER A 92 26.14 -14.42 -15.14
N ILE A 93 25.03 -14.76 -14.51
CA ILE A 93 24.96 -14.99 -13.06
C ILE A 93 25.82 -16.21 -12.70
N ILE A 94 25.82 -17.24 -13.54
CA ILE A 94 26.43 -18.55 -13.28
C ILE A 94 27.88 -18.59 -13.79
N ASN A 95 28.13 -18.10 -15.00
CA ASN A 95 29.40 -18.21 -15.71
C ASN A 95 30.33 -17.03 -15.36
N PRO A 96 31.48 -17.26 -14.70
CA PRO A 96 32.43 -16.20 -14.36
C PRO A 96 32.97 -15.47 -15.58
N ALA A 97 33.28 -16.21 -16.66
CA ALA A 97 33.85 -15.66 -17.88
C ALA A 97 32.88 -14.74 -18.66
N GLU A 98 31.57 -15.04 -18.61
CA GLU A 98 30.56 -14.18 -19.25
C GLU A 98 30.33 -12.88 -18.45
N PHE A 99 30.53 -12.96 -17.14
CA PHE A 99 30.38 -11.83 -16.23
C PHE A 99 31.57 -10.87 -16.23
N GLU A 100 32.73 -11.22 -16.79
CA GLU A 100 33.88 -10.31 -16.91
C GLU A 100 33.89 -9.53 -18.24
N ASN A 101 32.92 -9.78 -19.12
CA ASN A 101 32.79 -9.10 -20.40
C ASN A 101 32.23 -7.67 -20.26
N TYR A 102 32.41 -6.86 -21.31
CA TYR A 102 31.89 -5.49 -21.44
C TYR A 102 30.36 -5.36 -21.21
N GLU A 103 29.63 -6.47 -21.23
CA GLU A 103 28.19 -6.55 -20.94
C GLU A 103 27.86 -6.19 -19.47
N VAL A 104 28.83 -6.19 -18.54
CA VAL A 104 28.64 -5.72 -17.15
C VAL A 104 28.12 -4.29 -17.09
N PHE A 105 28.57 -3.43 -18.00
CA PHE A 105 28.13 -2.03 -18.07
C PHE A 105 26.65 -1.88 -18.46
N LEU A 106 26.04 -2.92 -19.04
CA LEU A 106 24.62 -2.93 -19.43
C LEU A 106 23.70 -3.45 -18.33
N HIS A 107 24.22 -4.05 -17.26
CA HIS A 107 23.40 -4.61 -16.17
C HIS A 107 22.48 -3.57 -15.50
N PRO A 108 22.87 -2.28 -15.32
CA PRO A 108 21.95 -1.26 -14.84
C PRO A 108 20.68 -1.08 -15.70
N LEU A 109 20.71 -1.50 -16.97
CA LEU A 109 19.59 -1.35 -17.90
C LEU A 109 18.55 -2.46 -17.80
N ILE A 110 18.78 -3.53 -17.04
CA ILE A 110 17.81 -4.63 -16.86
C ILE A 110 16.48 -4.08 -16.32
N ILE A 111 16.53 -3.37 -15.19
CA ILE A 111 15.34 -2.85 -14.51
C ILE A 111 14.62 -1.80 -15.39
N PRO A 112 15.29 -0.78 -15.95
CA PRO A 112 14.67 0.14 -16.90
C PRO A 112 14.04 -0.54 -18.11
N THR A 113 14.67 -1.59 -18.66
CA THR A 113 14.15 -2.32 -19.83
C THR A 113 12.89 -3.10 -19.47
N PHE A 114 12.89 -3.79 -18.32
CA PHE A 114 11.70 -4.49 -17.80
C PHE A 114 10.54 -3.50 -17.56
N VAL A 115 10.81 -2.42 -16.82
CA VAL A 115 9.84 -1.37 -16.49
C VAL A 115 9.28 -0.73 -17.75
N GLY A 116 10.14 -0.36 -18.70
CA GLY A 116 9.75 0.26 -19.96
C GLY A 116 8.89 -0.66 -20.82
N THR A 117 9.32 -1.92 -20.99
CA THR A 117 8.61 -2.91 -21.82
C THR A 117 7.23 -3.23 -21.25
N LEU A 118 7.14 -3.57 -19.96
CA LEU A 118 5.85 -3.90 -19.35
C LEU A 118 4.90 -2.70 -19.34
N SER A 119 5.43 -1.49 -19.08
CA SER A 119 4.63 -0.25 -19.16
C SER A 119 4.11 0.00 -20.57
N ALA A 120 4.95 -0.18 -21.60
CA ALA A 120 4.54 -0.02 -22.99
C ALA A 120 3.46 -1.02 -23.39
N LEU A 121 3.60 -2.29 -23.01
CA LEU A 121 2.59 -3.33 -23.26
C LEU A 121 1.24 -2.99 -22.61
N VAL A 122 1.25 -2.51 -21.37
CA VAL A 122 0.03 -2.07 -20.66
C VAL A 122 -0.63 -0.89 -21.36
N ILE A 123 0.15 0.12 -21.79
CA ILE A 123 -0.36 1.29 -22.51
C ILE A 123 -1.00 0.85 -23.83
N ILE A 124 -0.30 0.04 -24.63
CA ILE A 124 -0.81 -0.46 -25.92
C ILE A 124 -2.09 -1.28 -25.70
N ALA A 125 -2.09 -2.19 -24.73
CA ALA A 125 -3.27 -3.00 -24.41
C ALA A 125 -4.47 -2.13 -24.00
N LYS A 126 -4.27 -1.09 -23.17
CA LYS A 126 -5.34 -0.19 -22.74
C LYS A 126 -6.00 0.49 -23.93
N TRP A 127 -5.20 1.06 -24.83
CA TRP A 127 -5.71 1.79 -25.99
C TRP A 127 -6.37 0.89 -27.04
N THR A 128 -5.92 -0.36 -27.18
CA THR A 128 -6.49 -1.33 -28.12
C THR A 128 -7.76 -2.03 -27.61
N VAL A 129 -7.81 -2.40 -26.32
CA VAL A 129 -8.92 -3.19 -25.76
C VAL A 129 -10.07 -2.33 -25.28
N VAL A 130 -9.78 -1.22 -24.59
CA VAL A 130 -10.80 -0.35 -23.97
C VAL A 130 -10.92 0.99 -24.70
N GLY A 131 -9.81 1.58 -25.14
CA GLY A 131 -9.80 2.95 -25.67
C GLY A 131 -9.88 3.98 -24.55
N ARG A 132 -10.93 4.82 -24.53
CA ARG A 132 -11.15 5.84 -23.47
C ARG A 132 -12.25 5.40 -22.51
N TYR A 133 -11.98 5.47 -21.20
CA TYR A 133 -13.02 5.35 -20.19
C TYR A 133 -14.01 6.53 -20.28
N ARG A 134 -15.29 6.27 -19.96
CA ARG A 134 -16.36 7.26 -19.93
C ARG A 134 -17.19 7.08 -18.66
N SER A 135 -17.77 8.17 -18.15
CA SER A 135 -18.75 8.11 -17.08
C SER A 135 -20.00 7.40 -17.58
N GLN A 136 -20.21 6.17 -17.11
CA GLN A 136 -21.29 5.30 -17.57
C GLN A 136 -21.55 4.17 -16.57
N ARG A 137 -22.64 3.45 -16.78
CA ARG A 137 -22.99 2.24 -16.04
C ARG A 137 -22.84 1.01 -16.94
N ILE A 138 -22.14 -0.01 -16.46
CA ILE A 138 -21.82 -1.24 -17.21
C ILE A 138 -22.30 -2.47 -16.43
N ARG A 139 -22.97 -3.41 -17.10
CA ARG A 139 -23.38 -4.69 -16.49
C ARG A 139 -22.18 -5.63 -16.35
N VAL A 140 -22.06 -6.36 -15.23
CA VAL A 140 -20.90 -7.25 -14.98
C VAL A 140 -20.80 -8.38 -16.00
N TYR A 141 -21.91 -8.96 -16.44
CA TYR A 141 -21.89 -10.01 -17.47
C TYR A 141 -21.97 -9.43 -18.89
N SER A 142 -21.12 -8.45 -19.23
CA SER A 142 -21.10 -7.82 -20.55
C SER A 142 -19.70 -7.80 -21.17
N VAL A 143 -19.64 -7.63 -22.49
CA VAL A 143 -18.36 -7.47 -23.22
C VAL A 143 -17.58 -6.25 -22.71
N SER A 144 -18.27 -5.16 -22.39
CA SER A 144 -17.64 -3.95 -21.85
C SER A 144 -17.00 -4.20 -20.48
N TYR A 145 -17.65 -5.00 -19.63
CA TYR A 145 -17.04 -5.43 -18.37
C TYR A 145 -15.82 -6.31 -18.60
N LEU A 146 -15.87 -7.27 -19.54
CA LEU A 146 -14.73 -8.12 -19.85
C LEU A 146 -13.51 -7.30 -20.32
N ARG A 147 -13.72 -6.31 -21.18
CA ARG A 147 -12.66 -5.38 -21.64
C ARG A 147 -12.05 -4.61 -20.49
N TRP A 148 -12.90 -4.03 -19.62
CA TRP A 148 -12.46 -3.34 -18.42
C TRP A 148 -11.69 -4.28 -17.48
N TRP A 149 -12.23 -5.47 -17.21
CA TRP A 149 -11.65 -6.46 -16.31
C TRP A 149 -10.26 -6.87 -16.80
N PHE A 150 -10.10 -7.11 -18.10
CA PHE A 150 -8.82 -7.47 -18.69
C PHE A 150 -7.78 -6.38 -18.42
N ILE A 151 -8.09 -5.12 -18.73
CA ILE A 151 -7.14 -4.01 -18.47
C ILE A 151 -6.93 -3.76 -16.97
N ASP A 152 -7.96 -3.90 -16.14
CA ASP A 152 -7.83 -3.74 -14.69
C ASP A 152 -6.88 -4.80 -14.08
N ARG A 153 -6.96 -6.06 -14.54
CA ARG A 153 -6.03 -7.11 -14.13
C ARG A 153 -4.62 -6.88 -14.66
N LEU A 154 -4.47 -6.43 -15.91
CA LEU A 154 -3.16 -6.10 -16.47
C LEU A 154 -2.48 -4.94 -15.74
N VAL A 155 -3.22 -3.88 -15.43
CA VAL A 155 -2.72 -2.77 -14.63
C VAL A 155 -2.41 -3.24 -13.21
N HIS A 156 -3.20 -4.14 -12.62
CA HIS A 156 -2.84 -4.73 -11.31
C HIS A 156 -1.52 -5.50 -11.37
N LEU A 157 -1.30 -6.28 -12.44
CA LEU A 157 -0.02 -6.95 -12.64
C LEU A 157 1.13 -5.95 -12.73
N TRP A 158 0.96 -4.87 -13.50
CA TRP A 158 1.93 -3.78 -13.57
C TRP A 158 2.16 -3.10 -12.20
N GLU A 159 1.10 -2.85 -11.42
CA GLU A 159 1.20 -2.25 -10.08
C GLU A 159 1.94 -3.14 -9.09
N VAL A 160 1.89 -4.46 -9.25
CA VAL A 160 2.64 -5.40 -8.40
C VAL A 160 4.13 -5.40 -8.74
N TRP A 161 4.49 -5.44 -10.02
CA TRP A 161 5.88 -5.62 -10.47
C TRP A 161 6.64 -4.32 -10.70
N VAL A 162 5.98 -3.30 -11.24
CA VAL A 162 6.58 -2.01 -11.61
C VAL A 162 6.17 -0.91 -10.63
N GLY A 163 4.95 -0.98 -10.11
CA GLY A 163 4.40 0.02 -9.19
C GLY A 163 5.34 0.44 -8.06
N PRO A 164 5.93 -0.50 -7.28
CA PRO A 164 6.85 -0.16 -6.18
C PRO A 164 8.11 0.59 -6.64
N LEU A 165 8.54 0.37 -7.89
CA LEU A 165 9.75 0.99 -8.45
C LEU A 165 9.50 2.43 -8.91
N VAL A 166 8.26 2.81 -9.22
CA VAL A 166 7.94 4.12 -9.81
C VAL A 166 7.05 5.01 -8.95
N ILE A 167 6.40 4.47 -7.91
CA ILE A 167 5.50 5.23 -7.04
C ILE A 167 6.22 6.39 -6.35
N GLY A 168 5.59 7.57 -6.32
CA GLY A 168 6.20 8.78 -5.76
C GLY A 168 7.34 9.39 -6.59
N THR A 169 7.61 8.87 -7.79
CA THR A 169 8.55 9.44 -8.77
C THR A 169 7.79 10.18 -9.88
N PRO A 170 8.43 11.10 -10.63
CA PRO A 170 7.78 11.72 -11.79
C PRO A 170 7.45 10.72 -12.92
N ILE A 171 8.05 9.52 -12.93
CA ILE A 171 7.82 8.49 -13.96
C ILE A 171 6.36 7.99 -13.91
N ILE A 172 5.78 7.84 -12.71
CA ILE A 172 4.38 7.37 -12.59
C ILE A 172 3.39 8.38 -13.17
N CYS A 173 3.68 9.68 -13.04
CA CYS A 173 2.86 10.74 -13.63
C CYS A 173 2.91 10.67 -15.16
N LEU A 174 4.08 10.41 -15.76
CA LEU A 174 4.19 10.18 -17.20
C LEU A 174 3.39 8.96 -17.65
N PHE A 175 3.51 7.84 -16.94
CA PHE A 175 2.76 6.61 -17.23
C PHE A 175 1.25 6.84 -17.23
N TYR A 176 0.70 7.50 -16.21
CA TYR A 176 -0.73 7.79 -16.15
C TYR A 176 -1.20 8.77 -17.23
N ARG A 177 -0.37 9.76 -17.61
CA ARG A 177 -0.68 10.64 -18.75
C ARG A 177 -0.77 9.87 -20.06
N LEU A 178 0.15 8.93 -20.29
CA LEU A 178 0.12 8.05 -21.48
C LEU A 178 -1.10 7.11 -21.48
N LEU A 179 -1.63 6.77 -20.30
CA LEU A 179 -2.87 6.03 -20.15
C LEU A 179 -4.13 6.90 -20.28
N GLY A 180 -4.01 8.22 -20.42
CA GLY A 180 -5.11 9.14 -20.67
C GLY A 180 -5.52 10.03 -19.48
N CYS A 181 -4.81 9.96 -18.35
CA CYS A 181 -5.07 10.83 -17.20
C CYS A 181 -4.62 12.27 -17.46
N GLU A 182 -5.45 13.24 -17.07
CA GLU A 182 -5.13 14.66 -17.18
C GLU A 182 -4.37 15.12 -15.93
N LEU A 183 -3.06 14.84 -15.91
CA LEU A 183 -2.16 15.27 -14.82
C LEU A 183 -1.31 16.46 -15.24
N HIS A 184 -1.28 17.47 -14.38
CA HIS A 184 -0.34 18.57 -14.51
C HIS A 184 1.12 18.09 -14.23
N PRO A 185 2.15 18.64 -14.91
CA PRO A 185 3.56 18.24 -14.67
C PRO A 185 4.05 18.44 -13.22
N ARG A 186 3.42 19.37 -12.49
CA ARG A 186 3.72 19.66 -11.07
C ARG A 186 2.82 18.88 -10.09
N THR A 187 2.38 17.68 -10.45
CA THR A 187 1.60 16.83 -9.55
C THR A 187 2.48 15.72 -9.00
N GLU A 188 2.41 15.46 -7.69
CA GLU A 188 3.09 14.34 -7.06
C GLU A 188 2.07 13.25 -6.69
N VAL A 189 2.22 12.07 -7.30
CA VAL A 189 1.33 10.93 -7.06
C VAL A 189 2.08 9.83 -6.30
N LYS A 190 1.70 9.63 -5.04
CA LYS A 190 2.23 8.59 -4.14
C LYS A 190 1.26 7.41 -3.98
N ALA A 191 0.36 7.21 -4.95
CA ALA A 191 -0.66 6.17 -4.90
C ALA A 191 -1.04 5.68 -6.31
N PHE A 192 -1.82 4.60 -6.36
CA PHE A 192 -2.30 4.06 -7.63
C PHE A 192 -3.61 4.72 -8.10
N ILE A 193 -3.69 5.01 -9.40
CA ILE A 193 -4.87 5.60 -10.05
C ILE A 193 -5.51 4.56 -10.97
N ARG A 194 -6.85 4.47 -10.97
CA ARG A 194 -7.62 3.58 -11.86
C ARG A 194 -8.62 4.36 -12.70
N GLU A 195 -8.98 3.79 -13.85
CA GLU A 195 -9.81 4.44 -14.88
C GLU A 195 -9.27 5.82 -15.29
N PHE A 196 -8.03 5.81 -15.74
CA PHE A 196 -7.18 6.98 -15.97
C PHE A 196 -7.86 8.15 -16.68
N ASP A 197 -8.61 7.90 -17.76
CA ASP A 197 -9.27 8.94 -18.56
C ASP A 197 -10.36 9.72 -17.78
N LEU A 198 -10.76 9.24 -16.61
CA LEU A 198 -11.77 9.86 -15.74
C LEU A 198 -11.15 10.70 -14.62
N VAL A 199 -9.83 10.80 -14.55
CA VAL A 199 -9.13 11.52 -13.49
C VAL A 199 -8.45 12.75 -14.07
N THR A 200 -8.80 13.91 -13.51
CA THR A 200 -8.16 15.20 -13.79
C THR A 200 -7.57 15.75 -12.50
N ILE A 201 -6.26 16.01 -12.49
CA ILE A 201 -5.55 16.60 -11.34
C ILE A 201 -4.72 17.78 -11.81
N LYS A 202 -5.04 18.97 -11.29
CA LYS A 202 -4.33 20.20 -11.63
C LYS A 202 -2.99 20.33 -10.88
N GLY A 203 -2.32 21.47 -11.07
CA GLY A 203 -0.92 21.67 -10.67
C GLY A 203 -0.70 21.81 -9.18
N ASN A 204 0.52 21.49 -8.73
CA ASN A 204 0.96 21.61 -7.34
C ASN A 204 0.13 20.78 -6.36
N THR A 205 -0.40 19.65 -6.81
CA THR A 205 -1.25 18.77 -6.00
C THR A 205 -0.51 17.50 -5.60
N VAL A 206 -0.66 17.08 -4.35
CA VAL A 206 -0.07 15.86 -3.79
C VAL A 206 -1.17 14.86 -3.45
N VAL A 207 -1.10 13.65 -4.02
CA VAL A 207 -2.05 12.56 -3.77
C VAL A 207 -1.36 11.40 -3.09
N LYS A 208 -1.83 11.01 -1.90
CA LYS A 208 -1.26 9.91 -1.11
C LYS A 208 -2.16 8.69 -0.96
N LYS A 209 -3.39 8.74 -1.46
CA LYS A 209 -4.34 7.63 -1.41
C LYS A 209 -4.76 7.17 -2.81
N PRO A 210 -5.06 5.86 -2.99
CA PRO A 210 -5.48 5.35 -4.28
C PRO A 210 -6.75 6.04 -4.79
N ILE A 211 -6.78 6.39 -6.07
CA ILE A 211 -7.95 6.98 -6.73
C ILE A 211 -8.59 5.91 -7.59
N ARG A 212 -9.88 5.65 -7.39
CA ARG A 212 -10.67 4.72 -8.19
C ARG A 212 -11.97 5.39 -8.61
N CYS A 213 -12.14 5.60 -9.92
CA CYS A 213 -13.33 6.22 -10.49
C CYS A 213 -14.49 5.22 -10.67
N ARG A 214 -14.55 4.15 -9.86
CA ARG A 214 -15.49 3.05 -10.03
C ARG A 214 -16.09 2.56 -8.71
N ARG A 215 -17.33 2.08 -8.78
CA ARG A 215 -18.02 1.41 -7.68
C ARG A 215 -19.01 0.37 -8.20
N PHE A 216 -19.12 -0.76 -7.50
CA PHE A 216 -20.20 -1.71 -7.75
C PHE A 216 -21.50 -1.16 -7.17
N GLY A 217 -22.53 -1.07 -8.02
CA GLY A 217 -23.88 -0.74 -7.65
C GLY A 217 -24.58 -1.89 -6.91
N PRO A 218 -25.80 -1.64 -6.42
CA PRO A 218 -26.60 -2.66 -5.75
C PRO A 218 -26.87 -3.85 -6.69
N TRP A 219 -27.14 -5.00 -6.08
CA TRP A 219 -27.55 -6.19 -6.81
C TRP A 219 -28.96 -6.03 -7.36
N GLU A 220 -29.11 -6.04 -8.68
CA GLU A 220 -30.42 -6.09 -9.32
C GLU A 220 -30.81 -7.55 -9.58
N LYS A 221 -32.05 -7.93 -9.24
CA LYS A 221 -32.51 -9.33 -9.25
C LYS A 221 -32.32 -10.03 -10.60
N GLU A 222 -32.48 -9.33 -11.71
CA GLU A 222 -32.48 -9.91 -13.07
C GLU A 222 -31.16 -9.72 -13.82
N SER A 223 -30.49 -8.58 -13.62
CA SER A 223 -29.29 -8.13 -14.35
C SER A 223 -27.99 -8.36 -13.59
N GLY A 224 -28.06 -8.70 -12.28
CA GLY A 224 -26.91 -8.79 -11.40
C GLY A 224 -26.35 -7.42 -11.01
N PRO A 225 -25.11 -7.33 -10.53
CA PRO A 225 -24.52 -6.06 -10.14
C PRO A 225 -24.06 -5.29 -11.37
N THR A 226 -24.09 -3.96 -11.27
CA THR A 226 -23.56 -3.06 -12.29
C THR A 226 -22.32 -2.35 -11.79
N LEU A 227 -21.32 -2.15 -12.63
CA LEU A 227 -20.18 -1.30 -12.36
C LEU A 227 -20.47 0.12 -12.84
N ARG A 228 -20.34 1.10 -11.94
CA ARG A 228 -20.57 2.53 -12.23
C ARG A 228 -19.24 3.25 -12.29
N PHE A 229 -19.09 4.10 -13.30
CA PHE A 229 -17.91 4.94 -13.50
C PHE A 229 -18.28 6.41 -13.45
N ARG A 230 -17.50 7.22 -12.73
CA ARG A 230 -17.64 8.68 -12.69
C ARG A 230 -16.28 9.35 -12.62
N SER A 231 -16.16 10.50 -13.26
CA SER A 231 -14.96 11.33 -13.19
C SER A 231 -14.67 11.83 -11.79
N ILE A 232 -13.38 12.01 -11.50
CA ILE A 232 -12.88 12.69 -10.30
C ILE A 232 -12.03 13.85 -10.77
N VAL A 233 -12.34 15.05 -10.28
CA VAL A 233 -11.60 16.27 -10.62
C VAL A 233 -11.00 16.83 -9.34
N ILE A 234 -9.69 17.07 -9.35
CA ILE A 234 -8.95 17.67 -8.24
C ILE A 234 -8.27 18.95 -8.71
N GLY A 235 -8.53 20.04 -8.00
CA GLY A 235 -7.95 21.35 -8.22
C GLY A 235 -6.43 21.42 -8.00
N SER A 236 -5.93 22.65 -8.03
CA SER A 236 -4.52 23.01 -7.88
C SER A 236 -4.21 23.26 -6.41
N HIS A 237 -2.96 23.06 -6.00
CA HIS A 237 -2.51 23.27 -4.61
C HIS A 237 -3.29 22.42 -3.59
N CYS A 238 -3.76 21.24 -4.00
CA CYS A 238 -4.50 20.34 -3.13
C CYS A 238 -3.57 19.33 -2.45
N ARG A 239 -3.94 18.92 -1.24
CA ARG A 239 -3.31 17.80 -0.54
C ARG A 239 -4.35 16.74 -0.21
N VAL A 240 -4.19 15.56 -0.78
CA VAL A 240 -5.14 14.46 -0.65
C VAL A 240 -4.53 13.32 0.18
N ASP A 241 -4.74 13.38 1.49
CA ASP A 241 -4.31 12.36 2.45
C ASP A 241 -5.45 11.36 2.80
N GLY A 242 -6.69 11.70 2.47
CA GLY A 242 -7.91 10.89 2.64
C GLY A 242 -8.42 10.19 1.36
N MET A 243 -9.55 9.48 1.46
CA MET A 243 -10.17 8.76 0.35
C MET A 243 -11.12 9.68 -0.44
N VAL A 244 -10.96 9.71 -1.77
CA VAL A 244 -11.84 10.43 -2.70
C VAL A 244 -12.69 9.43 -3.47
N SER A 245 -14.00 9.55 -3.34
CA SER A 245 -14.95 8.69 -4.07
C SER A 245 -15.19 9.18 -5.49
N LEU A 246 -15.68 8.29 -6.36
CA LEU A 246 -16.06 8.64 -7.73
C LEU A 246 -17.11 9.78 -7.79
N GLY A 247 -17.03 10.61 -8.82
CA GLY A 247 -17.94 11.75 -9.00
C GLY A 247 -17.58 12.99 -8.17
N SER A 248 -16.60 12.89 -7.25
CA SER A 248 -16.19 14.04 -6.45
C SER A 248 -15.47 15.08 -7.30
N VAL A 249 -15.76 16.36 -7.02
CA VAL A 249 -15.09 17.52 -7.60
C VAL A 249 -14.50 18.32 -6.45
N VAL A 250 -13.20 18.54 -6.49
CA VAL A 250 -12.44 19.24 -5.46
C VAL A 250 -11.89 20.53 -6.05
N GLY A 251 -12.23 21.67 -5.43
CA GLY A 251 -11.72 22.99 -5.77
C GLY A 251 -10.22 23.16 -5.54
N ASP A 252 -9.71 24.36 -5.79
CA ASP A 252 -8.29 24.69 -5.58
C ASP A 252 -8.01 24.95 -4.09
N ASP A 253 -6.76 24.78 -3.64
CA ASP A 253 -6.34 25.03 -2.25
C ASP A 253 -7.09 24.17 -1.21
N VAL A 254 -7.35 22.90 -1.52
CA VAL A 254 -8.08 21.99 -0.61
C VAL A 254 -7.15 20.99 0.06
N HIS A 255 -7.27 20.84 1.37
CA HIS A 255 -6.59 19.78 2.12
C HIS A 255 -7.63 18.78 2.64
N ILE A 256 -7.53 17.54 2.15
CA ILE A 256 -8.33 16.40 2.61
C ILE A 256 -7.47 15.61 3.59
N ASP A 257 -7.84 15.61 4.87
CA ASP A 257 -7.01 15.02 5.92
C ASP A 257 -7.03 13.47 5.90
N LYS A 258 -6.12 12.88 6.68
CA LYS A 258 -6.06 11.43 6.86
C LYS A 258 -7.36 10.90 7.45
N LEU A 259 -7.74 9.69 7.05
CA LEU A 259 -8.97 9.01 7.49
C LEU A 259 -10.28 9.71 7.05
N THR A 260 -10.18 10.83 6.32
CA THR A 260 -11.31 11.50 5.70
C THR A 260 -11.85 10.72 4.51
N VAL A 261 -13.16 10.70 4.33
CA VAL A 261 -13.83 10.05 3.18
C VAL A 261 -14.76 11.04 2.50
N LEU A 262 -14.38 11.53 1.32
CA LEU A 262 -15.30 12.26 0.47
C LEU A 262 -16.37 11.30 -0.08
N SER A 263 -17.63 11.65 0.11
CA SER A 263 -18.77 10.91 -0.42
C SER A 263 -18.80 10.93 -1.95
N GLU A 264 -19.48 9.94 -2.53
CA GLU A 264 -19.72 9.89 -3.98
C GLU A 264 -20.42 11.19 -4.44
N GLY A 265 -19.91 11.86 -5.46
CA GLY A 265 -20.48 13.11 -5.97
C GLY A 265 -20.22 14.37 -5.13
N ALA A 266 -19.41 14.27 -4.07
CA ALA A 266 -19.12 15.42 -3.20
C ALA A 266 -18.49 16.59 -3.97
N GLN A 267 -19.04 17.79 -3.78
CA GLN A 267 -18.54 19.04 -4.33
C GLN A 267 -17.83 19.82 -3.22
N VAL A 268 -16.51 19.84 -3.25
CA VAL A 268 -15.68 20.53 -2.26
C VAL A 268 -15.27 21.89 -2.83
N GLY A 269 -15.64 22.96 -2.11
CA GLY A 269 -15.26 24.32 -2.48
C GLY A 269 -13.75 24.54 -2.41
N SER A 270 -13.27 25.60 -3.06
CA SER A 270 -11.86 26.00 -2.93
C SER A 270 -11.58 26.52 -1.52
N LYS A 271 -10.32 26.41 -1.06
CA LYS A 271 -9.89 26.86 0.27
C LYS A 271 -10.70 26.19 1.39
N THR A 272 -10.73 24.86 1.37
CA THR A 272 -11.44 24.06 2.37
C THR A 272 -10.50 23.03 3.00
N HIS A 273 -10.67 22.82 4.30
CA HIS A 273 -10.06 21.69 5.01
C HIS A 273 -11.14 20.64 5.30
N ALA A 274 -11.00 19.46 4.70
CA ALA A 274 -11.98 18.39 4.77
C ALA A 274 -11.54 17.31 5.78
N VAL A 275 -12.40 17.06 6.77
CA VAL A 275 -12.17 16.07 7.84
C VAL A 275 -13.36 15.14 8.01
N GLY A 276 -13.11 13.94 8.55
CA GLY A 276 -14.17 13.02 8.99
C GLY A 276 -14.66 12.00 7.94
N ASN A 277 -15.45 11.04 8.40
CA ASN A 277 -16.04 9.98 7.59
C ASN A 277 -17.53 9.82 7.91
N PRO A 278 -18.45 10.36 7.08
CA PRO A 278 -18.20 11.09 5.83
C PRO A 278 -17.60 12.48 6.09
N ALA A 279 -16.94 13.04 5.06
CA ALA A 279 -16.22 14.30 5.17
C ALA A 279 -17.14 15.52 5.32
N PHE A 280 -16.69 16.47 6.12
CA PHE A 280 -17.27 17.81 6.29
C PHE A 280 -16.16 18.86 6.35
N ASP A 281 -16.53 20.13 6.17
CA ASP A 281 -15.63 21.28 6.34
C ASP A 281 -15.54 21.66 7.81
N ASP A 282 -14.34 21.69 8.39
CA ASP A 282 -14.12 22.10 9.77
C ASP A 282 -13.85 23.60 9.95
N GLY A 283 -13.79 24.37 8.86
CA GLY A 283 -13.53 25.81 8.87
C GLY A 283 -12.10 26.20 9.27
N SER A 284 -11.21 25.24 9.50
CA SER A 284 -9.79 25.49 9.76
C SER A 284 -9.06 25.69 8.43
N GLY A 285 -9.15 26.91 7.89
CA GLY A 285 -8.52 27.30 6.63
C GLY A 285 -6.97 27.39 6.68
N THR A 286 -6.30 26.46 7.36
CA THR A 286 -4.83 26.39 7.37
C THR A 286 -4.34 25.69 6.11
N PHE A 287 -3.99 26.50 5.11
CA PHE A 287 -3.45 26.03 3.83
C PHE A 287 -1.92 26.03 3.90
N MET A 288 -1.33 24.84 4.07
CA MET A 288 0.10 24.66 3.83
C MET A 288 0.31 24.49 2.33
N ASN A 289 0.90 25.50 1.69
CA ASN A 289 1.37 25.40 0.30
C ASN A 289 2.57 24.46 0.25
N GLU A 290 2.32 23.18 0.05
CA GLU A 290 3.37 22.21 -0.23
C GLU A 290 3.70 22.27 -1.72
N ASP A 291 4.55 23.22 -2.10
CA ASP A 291 4.98 23.36 -3.50
C ASP A 291 5.72 22.10 -3.97
N VAL A 292 5.21 21.49 -5.03
CA VAL A 292 5.86 20.36 -5.70
C VAL A 292 7.09 20.88 -6.44
N SER A 293 8.25 20.75 -5.79
CA SER A 293 9.52 21.25 -6.31
C SER A 293 10.08 20.38 -7.43
N TYR A 294 10.36 20.99 -8.59
CA TYR A 294 11.10 20.32 -9.67
C TYR A 294 12.51 19.90 -9.26
N ALA A 295 13.15 20.66 -8.36
CA ALA A 295 14.47 20.28 -7.84
C ALA A 295 14.39 18.95 -7.07
N LEU A 296 13.36 18.79 -6.23
CA LEU A 296 13.13 17.52 -5.53
C LEU A 296 12.86 16.38 -6.52
N GLN A 297 12.03 16.61 -7.55
CA GLN A 297 11.79 15.58 -8.58
C GLN A 297 13.07 15.19 -9.33
N GLY A 298 13.95 16.15 -9.65
CA GLY A 298 15.26 15.89 -10.26
C GLY A 298 16.17 15.08 -9.34
N MET A 299 16.24 15.41 -8.05
CA MET A 299 17.01 14.65 -7.07
C MET A 299 16.51 13.20 -6.96
N LYS A 300 15.18 12.99 -6.99
CA LYS A 300 14.60 11.64 -7.01
C LYS A 300 15.05 10.84 -8.25
N LEU A 301 15.04 11.45 -9.43
CA LEU A 301 15.50 10.79 -10.67
C LEU A 301 16.98 10.41 -10.60
N ILE A 302 17.83 11.30 -10.06
CA ILE A 302 19.25 11.00 -9.83
C ILE A 302 19.40 9.85 -8.84
N TRP A 303 18.62 9.85 -7.76
CA TRP A 303 18.63 8.77 -6.78
C TRP A 303 18.22 7.43 -7.39
N LEU A 304 17.25 7.37 -8.30
CA LEU A 304 16.90 6.12 -8.99
C LEU A 304 18.09 5.52 -9.74
N ILE A 305 18.97 6.35 -10.30
CA ILE A 305 20.21 5.87 -10.95
C ILE A 305 21.15 5.30 -9.88
N VAL A 306 21.38 6.04 -8.79
CA VAL A 306 22.20 5.59 -7.65
C VAL A 306 21.67 4.26 -7.10
N GLU A 307 20.36 4.14 -6.94
CA GLU A 307 19.67 2.96 -6.44
C GLU A 307 19.96 1.73 -7.31
N ILE A 308 19.87 1.85 -8.62
CA ILE A 308 20.17 0.76 -9.56
C ILE A 308 21.61 0.28 -9.37
N TYR A 309 22.58 1.20 -9.28
CA TYR A 309 23.98 0.84 -9.05
C TYR A 309 24.23 0.24 -7.66
N LEU A 310 23.49 0.69 -6.67
CA LEU A 310 23.57 0.19 -5.30
C LEU A 310 23.04 -1.24 -5.20
N PHE A 311 21.88 -1.55 -5.80
CA PHE A 311 21.41 -2.93 -5.93
C PHE A 311 22.36 -3.80 -6.77
N LEU A 312 22.92 -3.26 -7.85
CA LEU A 312 23.89 -3.97 -8.68
C LEU A 312 25.16 -4.33 -7.89
N ALA A 313 25.67 -3.40 -7.09
CA ALA A 313 26.83 -3.63 -6.23
C ALA A 313 26.56 -4.71 -5.18
N LEU A 314 25.39 -4.66 -4.54
CA LEU A 314 24.96 -5.68 -3.57
C LEU A 314 24.79 -7.05 -4.21
N PHE A 315 24.20 -7.09 -5.41
CA PHE A 315 24.09 -8.30 -6.22
C PHE A 315 25.46 -8.87 -6.57
N TRP A 316 26.41 -8.01 -6.95
CA TRP A 316 27.80 -8.39 -7.21
C TRP A 316 28.45 -9.05 -5.99
N VAL A 317 28.37 -8.42 -4.82
CA VAL A 317 28.91 -8.95 -3.56
C VAL A 317 28.25 -10.27 -3.20
N SER A 318 26.93 -10.34 -3.29
CA SER A 318 26.16 -11.55 -3.03
C SER A 318 26.60 -12.70 -3.96
N ARG A 319 26.74 -12.44 -5.25
CA ARG A 319 27.21 -13.45 -6.23
C ARG A 319 28.59 -13.99 -5.88
N THR A 320 29.56 -13.12 -5.58
CA THR A 320 30.93 -13.56 -5.27
C THR A 320 31.03 -14.39 -3.99
N MET A 321 30.09 -14.23 -3.05
CA MET A 321 30.01 -15.05 -1.85
C MET A 321 29.69 -16.53 -2.13
N PHE A 322 28.95 -16.85 -3.21
CA PHE A 322 28.47 -18.21 -3.46
C PHE A 322 29.05 -18.87 -4.72
N VAL A 323 29.43 -18.09 -5.72
CA VAL A 323 30.05 -18.62 -6.95
C VAL A 323 31.36 -19.33 -6.61
N GLY A 324 31.48 -20.60 -7.03
CA GLY A 324 32.62 -21.47 -6.75
C GLY A 324 32.50 -22.32 -5.47
N GLN A 325 31.52 -22.05 -4.59
CA GLN A 325 31.31 -22.83 -3.36
C GLN A 325 30.32 -23.99 -3.54
N LEU A 326 29.38 -23.90 -4.49
CA LEU A 326 28.43 -24.97 -4.76
C LEU A 326 29.06 -26.11 -5.58
N LEU A 327 28.74 -27.35 -5.19
CA LEU A 327 29.16 -28.57 -5.89
C LEU A 327 28.67 -28.55 -7.34
N HIS A 328 29.59 -28.40 -8.30
CA HIS A 328 29.31 -28.37 -9.75
C HIS A 328 28.55 -29.59 -10.30
N ARG A 329 28.45 -30.69 -9.54
CA ARG A 329 27.75 -31.92 -9.96
C ARG A 329 26.30 -32.00 -9.47
N TRP A 330 25.83 -31.04 -8.69
CA TRP A 330 24.48 -31.09 -8.17
C TRP A 330 23.49 -30.57 -9.21
N ARG A 331 22.50 -31.41 -9.56
CA ARG A 331 21.47 -31.13 -10.57
C ARG A 331 20.73 -29.80 -10.35
N TYR A 332 20.57 -29.37 -9.09
CA TYR A 332 19.88 -28.14 -8.71
C TYR A 332 20.84 -27.03 -8.25
N GLY A 333 22.15 -27.16 -8.53
CA GLY A 333 23.16 -26.20 -8.09
C GLY A 333 22.91 -24.79 -8.65
N GLU A 334 22.53 -24.67 -9.92
CA GLU A 334 22.26 -23.37 -10.56
C GLU A 334 21.04 -22.66 -9.95
N LEU A 335 19.92 -23.39 -9.80
CA LEU A 335 18.70 -22.85 -9.19
C LEU A 335 18.97 -22.42 -7.74
N THR A 336 19.71 -23.24 -7.00
CA THR A 336 20.05 -22.95 -5.60
C THR A 336 20.96 -21.74 -5.50
N LEU A 337 21.92 -21.58 -6.43
CA LEU A 337 22.75 -20.38 -6.52
C LEU A 337 21.90 -19.12 -6.73
N VAL A 338 20.98 -19.12 -7.70
CA VAL A 338 20.10 -17.96 -7.97
C VAL A 338 19.28 -17.59 -6.75
N ILE A 339 18.70 -18.58 -6.06
CA ILE A 339 17.92 -18.36 -4.84
C ILE A 339 18.79 -17.77 -3.72
N LEU A 340 19.98 -18.34 -3.47
CA LEU A 340 20.90 -17.84 -2.45
C LEU A 340 21.37 -16.42 -2.74
N VAL A 341 21.66 -16.11 -4.00
CA VAL A 341 22.05 -14.76 -4.43
C VAL A 341 20.91 -13.76 -4.22
N ALA A 342 19.68 -14.11 -4.62
CA ALA A 342 18.51 -13.25 -4.42
C ALA A 342 18.25 -12.97 -2.93
N LEU A 343 18.28 -14.01 -2.10
CA LEU A 343 18.03 -13.89 -0.65
C LEU A 343 19.11 -13.07 0.06
N SER A 344 20.39 -13.34 -0.24
CA SER A 344 21.50 -12.59 0.36
C SER A 344 21.56 -11.15 -0.13
N THR A 345 21.23 -10.88 -1.41
CA THR A 345 21.11 -9.51 -1.92
C THR A 345 20.02 -8.73 -1.18
N SER A 346 18.84 -9.34 -0.99
CA SER A 346 17.74 -8.70 -0.23
C SER A 346 18.13 -8.47 1.23
N PHE A 347 18.79 -9.44 1.88
CA PHE A 347 19.28 -9.30 3.25
C PHE A 347 20.32 -8.17 3.38
N LEU A 348 21.32 -8.12 2.49
CA LEU A 348 22.32 -7.05 2.47
C LEU A 348 21.67 -5.69 2.23
N SER A 349 20.69 -5.62 1.32
CA SER A 349 19.97 -4.38 1.02
C SER A 349 19.13 -3.89 2.20
N LEU A 350 18.50 -4.77 2.97
CA LEU A 350 17.79 -4.37 4.20
C LEU A 350 18.72 -3.81 5.28
N ASN A 351 19.93 -4.36 5.40
CA ASN A 351 20.94 -3.82 6.32
C ASN A 351 21.43 -2.44 5.84
N LEU A 352 21.61 -2.29 4.52
CA LEU A 352 21.96 -1.01 3.92
C LEU A 352 20.86 0.04 4.12
N SER A 353 19.57 -0.35 4.08
CA SER A 353 18.45 0.53 4.44
C SER A 353 18.58 1.09 5.85
N ALA A 354 18.92 0.25 6.83
CA ALA A 354 19.14 0.71 8.20
C ALA A 354 20.31 1.71 8.25
N ALA A 355 21.42 1.41 7.56
CA ALA A 355 22.57 2.31 7.48
C ALA A 355 22.19 3.66 6.83
N LEU A 356 21.47 3.65 5.70
CA LEU A 356 21.01 4.86 5.01
C LEU A 356 20.14 5.72 5.93
N LYS A 357 19.20 5.11 6.68
CA LYS A 357 18.39 5.83 7.67
C LYS A 357 19.27 6.57 8.68
N TRP A 358 20.27 5.90 9.25
CA TRP A 358 21.13 6.52 10.25
C TRP A 358 22.09 7.58 9.68
N ILE A 359 22.55 7.41 8.45
CA ILE A 359 23.46 8.36 7.77
C ILE A 359 22.70 9.62 7.32
N PHE A 360 21.49 9.47 6.75
CA PHE A 360 20.75 10.58 6.16
C PHE A 360 19.76 11.26 7.10
N ILE A 361 19.12 10.49 7.99
CA ILE A 361 18.03 10.98 8.84
C ILE A 361 18.46 11.04 10.32
N GLY A 362 19.18 10.02 10.79
CA GLY A 362 19.55 9.90 12.21
C GLY A 362 18.35 9.60 13.11
N CYS A 363 18.29 10.18 14.31
CA CYS A 363 17.11 10.17 15.17
C CYS A 363 16.25 11.42 14.89
N ARG A 364 14.97 11.23 14.59
CA ARG A 364 14.04 12.32 14.30
C ARG A 364 13.45 12.96 15.56
N ASN A 365 13.57 14.28 15.67
CA ASN A 365 12.80 15.07 16.65
C ASN A 365 11.45 15.49 16.05
N THR A 366 10.39 15.52 16.85
CA THR A 366 9.02 15.86 16.39
C THR A 366 8.88 17.31 15.94
N LYS A 367 9.78 18.21 16.39
CA LYS A 367 9.81 19.64 16.03
C LYS A 367 10.32 19.92 14.62
N ASP A 368 11.17 19.06 14.06
CA ASP A 368 11.84 19.30 12.75
C ASP A 368 10.90 19.09 11.55
N ARG A 369 9.64 18.75 11.79
CA ARG A 369 8.64 18.38 10.77
C ARG A 369 7.73 19.52 10.33
N LEU A 370 7.79 20.67 11.00
CA LEU A 370 6.88 21.79 10.74
C LEU A 370 7.16 22.48 9.40
N ASP A 371 8.43 22.55 8.97
CA ASP A 371 8.82 23.02 7.63
C ASP A 371 10.14 22.35 7.18
N PRO A 372 10.09 21.11 6.64
CA PRO A 372 11.31 20.41 6.26
C PRO A 372 11.92 21.03 5.00
N SER A 373 13.24 21.25 5.03
CA SER A 373 14.01 21.68 3.86
C SER A 373 13.92 20.66 2.72
N LEU A 374 14.21 21.09 1.49
CA LEU A 374 14.22 20.20 0.31
C LEU A 374 15.13 18.99 0.50
N TRP A 375 16.29 19.18 1.14
CA TRP A 375 17.23 18.10 1.45
C TRP A 375 16.61 17.07 2.41
N VAL A 376 15.92 17.54 3.45
CA VAL A 376 15.23 16.66 4.41
C VAL A 376 14.12 15.87 3.74
N LYS A 377 13.30 16.50 2.88
CA LYS A 377 12.25 15.82 2.09
C LYS A 377 12.84 14.76 1.16
N PHE A 378 14.01 15.05 0.57
CA PHE A 378 14.73 14.11 -0.28
C PHE A 378 15.27 12.92 0.52
N CYS A 379 15.97 13.15 1.63
CA CYS A 379 16.49 12.09 2.49
C CYS A 379 15.39 11.15 2.99
N ASP A 380 14.26 11.70 3.45
CA ASP A 380 13.08 10.91 3.84
C ASP A 380 12.63 10.00 2.71
N TRP A 381 12.43 10.58 1.52
CA TRP A 381 11.97 9.83 0.37
C TRP A 381 12.99 8.77 -0.07
N ALA A 382 14.30 9.09 -0.07
CA ALA A 382 15.34 8.18 -0.50
C ALA A 382 15.46 6.96 0.43
N CYS A 383 15.46 7.17 1.74
CA CYS A 383 15.48 6.09 2.72
C CYS A 383 14.20 5.24 2.66
N ASP A 384 13.03 5.89 2.58
CA ASP A 384 11.75 5.18 2.48
C ASP A 384 11.65 4.38 1.17
N TYR A 385 12.15 4.94 0.07
CA TYR A 385 12.17 4.28 -1.24
C TYR A 385 13.09 3.05 -1.24
N HIS A 386 14.33 3.18 -0.73
CA HIS A 386 15.24 2.04 -0.65
C HIS A 386 14.64 0.92 0.20
N PHE A 387 14.11 1.26 1.39
CA PHE A 387 13.45 0.28 2.25
C PHE A 387 12.29 -0.45 1.55
N LEU A 388 11.44 0.30 0.81
CA LEU A 388 10.34 -0.26 0.03
C LEU A 388 10.80 -1.16 -1.13
N ALA A 389 11.94 -0.86 -1.74
CA ALA A 389 12.52 -1.69 -2.79
C ALA A 389 13.15 -2.98 -2.22
N SER A 390 13.74 -2.92 -1.03
CA SER A 390 14.48 -4.03 -0.41
C SER A 390 13.60 -5.04 0.35
N ALA A 391 12.55 -4.55 1.02
CA ALA A 391 11.74 -5.33 1.96
C ALA A 391 10.84 -6.43 1.35
N PRO A 392 10.24 -6.31 0.14
CA PRO A 392 9.19 -7.23 -0.30
C PRO A 392 9.58 -8.71 -0.34
N LEU A 393 10.79 -9.02 -0.84
CA LEU A 393 11.26 -10.40 -0.90
C LEU A 393 11.40 -10.99 0.51
N PHE A 394 11.98 -10.23 1.44
CA PHE A 394 12.17 -10.67 2.82
C PHE A 394 10.85 -10.79 3.59
N LEU A 395 9.95 -9.81 3.45
CA LEU A 395 8.62 -9.81 4.08
C LEU A 395 7.78 -11.03 3.71
N THR A 396 7.95 -11.54 2.48
CA THR A 396 7.25 -12.74 2.01
C THR A 396 7.56 -13.98 2.88
N PHE A 397 8.75 -14.04 3.49
CA PHE A 397 9.16 -15.17 4.32
C PHE A 397 9.19 -14.85 5.82
N ALA A 398 9.41 -13.57 6.17
CA ALA A 398 9.71 -13.17 7.54
C ALA A 398 8.75 -12.11 8.12
N GLY A 399 7.71 -11.69 7.40
CA GLY A 399 6.87 -10.54 7.77
C GLY A 399 6.19 -10.60 9.13
N ASP A 400 5.86 -11.80 9.63
CA ASP A 400 5.26 -12.03 10.96
C ASP A 400 6.27 -12.60 11.98
N SER A 401 7.56 -12.60 11.66
CA SER A 401 8.62 -13.17 12.51
C SER A 401 9.23 -12.14 13.46
N ARG A 402 9.86 -12.59 14.54
CA ARG A 402 10.63 -11.71 15.43
C ARG A 402 11.93 -11.24 14.79
N ILE A 403 12.39 -11.91 13.74
CA ILE A 403 13.49 -11.41 12.91
C ILE A 403 13.08 -10.11 12.22
N TRP A 404 11.82 -9.95 11.82
CA TRP A 404 11.33 -8.68 11.32
C TRP A 404 11.37 -7.58 12.38
N ASN A 405 11.05 -7.90 13.64
CA ASN A 405 11.20 -6.94 14.74
C ASN A 405 12.65 -6.48 14.91
N ILE A 406 13.65 -7.36 14.71
CA ILE A 406 15.06 -6.98 14.74
C ILE A 406 15.36 -5.94 13.66
N PHE A 407 14.86 -6.14 12.44
CA PHE A 407 15.02 -5.14 11.38
C PHE A 407 14.36 -3.81 11.72
N LEU A 408 13.16 -3.83 12.32
CA LEU A 408 12.51 -2.60 12.77
C LEU A 408 13.30 -1.91 13.89
N MET A 409 13.86 -2.67 14.84
CA MET A 409 14.77 -2.14 15.87
C MET A 409 16.03 -1.51 15.25
N LEU A 410 16.62 -2.14 14.24
CA LEU A 410 17.79 -1.59 13.52
C LEU A 410 17.48 -0.25 12.86
N HIS A 411 16.23 -0.01 12.45
CA HIS A 411 15.80 1.29 11.93
C HIS A 411 15.40 2.28 13.04
N GLY A 412 15.42 1.86 14.31
CA GLY A 412 15.18 2.71 15.49
C GLY A 412 13.81 2.54 16.14
N MET A 413 12.98 1.59 15.70
CA MET A 413 11.70 1.32 16.35
C MET A 413 11.90 0.81 17.78
N ASP A 414 11.15 1.35 18.73
CA ASP A 414 11.12 0.78 20.08
C ASP A 414 10.08 -0.34 20.17
N ILE A 415 10.44 -1.53 19.68
CA ILE A 415 9.63 -2.74 19.74
C ILE A 415 10.22 -3.77 20.69
N ASP A 416 9.41 -4.60 21.35
CA ASP A 416 9.90 -5.78 22.09
C ASP A 416 9.79 -7.08 21.27
N MET A 417 10.68 -8.04 21.54
CA MET A 417 10.72 -9.34 20.84
C MET A 417 9.50 -10.24 21.08
N ARG A 418 8.56 -9.81 21.95
CA ARG A 418 7.29 -10.52 22.19
C ARG A 418 6.16 -9.99 21.31
N SER A 419 6.29 -8.79 20.75
CA SER A 419 5.29 -8.25 19.83
C SER A 419 5.32 -9.01 18.50
N ALA A 420 4.16 -9.18 17.89
CA ALA A 420 4.05 -9.69 16.52
C ALA A 420 3.33 -8.64 15.68
N LEU A 421 4.02 -8.15 14.65
CA LEU A 421 3.50 -7.15 13.73
C LEU A 421 3.26 -7.81 12.38
N SER A 422 2.00 -7.94 11.97
CA SER A 422 1.68 -8.20 10.56
C SER A 422 1.86 -6.90 9.80
N SER A 423 3.08 -6.69 9.35
CA SER A 423 3.41 -5.50 8.58
C SER A 423 2.88 -5.68 7.16
N GLY A 424 1.82 -4.95 6.82
CA GLY A 424 1.61 -4.59 5.42
C GLY A 424 2.83 -3.82 4.91
N TYR A 425 3.16 -3.95 3.63
CA TYR A 425 4.36 -3.40 2.96
C TYR A 425 4.67 -1.90 3.22
N PHE A 426 3.73 -1.13 3.80
CA PHE A 426 3.79 0.33 3.92
C PHE A 426 3.67 0.90 5.35
N SER A 427 3.63 0.05 6.39
CA SER A 427 3.22 0.53 7.73
C SER A 427 4.30 1.27 8.52
N PHE A 428 5.58 0.88 8.37
CA PHE A 428 6.68 1.40 9.20
C PHE A 428 7.84 1.86 8.32
N MET A 429 7.78 3.12 7.87
CA MET A 429 8.78 3.72 7.01
C MET A 429 9.97 4.28 7.80
N PRO A 430 11.22 4.15 7.32
CA PRO A 430 12.42 4.70 7.96
C PRO A 430 12.31 6.16 8.42
N SER A 431 11.58 7.00 7.69
CA SER A 431 11.38 8.43 7.99
C SER A 431 10.57 8.74 9.26
N VAL A 432 9.87 7.74 9.81
CA VAL A 432 8.97 7.87 10.97
C VAL A 432 9.07 6.73 11.98
N VAL A 433 9.76 5.64 11.65
CA VAL A 433 9.74 4.39 12.42
C VAL A 433 10.31 4.54 13.83
N ASP A 434 11.25 5.45 14.04
CA ASP A 434 11.87 5.74 15.34
C ASP A 434 10.95 6.51 16.31
N GLN A 435 9.80 6.98 15.82
CA GLN A 435 8.74 7.60 16.62
C GLN A 435 7.70 6.58 17.10
N VAL A 436 7.82 5.32 16.69
CA VAL A 436 6.84 4.29 16.99
C VAL A 436 7.36 3.41 18.13
N VAL A 437 6.55 3.30 19.18
CA VAL A 437 6.79 2.43 20.33
C VAL A 437 5.74 1.33 20.35
N VAL A 438 6.17 0.08 20.36
CA VAL A 438 5.31 -1.10 20.41
C VAL A 438 5.78 -2.02 21.53
N ARG A 439 4.92 -2.28 22.51
CA ARG A 439 5.22 -3.20 23.61
C ARG A 439 4.14 -4.26 23.69
N ARG A 440 4.55 -5.53 23.79
CA ARG A 440 3.68 -6.69 24.03
C ARG A 440 2.40 -6.67 23.18
N SER A 441 2.49 -6.31 21.91
CA SER A 441 1.32 -6.08 21.05
C SER A 441 1.27 -7.06 19.87
N PHE A 442 0.06 -7.49 19.52
CA PHE A 442 -0.21 -8.38 18.38
C PHE A 442 -0.98 -7.63 17.30
N LEU A 443 -0.27 -6.82 16.51
CA LEU A 443 -0.88 -6.14 15.36
C LEU A 443 -0.89 -7.08 14.16
N ALA A 444 -1.58 -8.21 14.29
CA ALA A 444 -1.78 -9.17 13.21
C ALA A 444 -3.12 -8.96 12.51
N ASN A 445 -3.15 -9.09 11.19
CA ASN A 445 -4.41 -9.23 10.45
C ASN A 445 -4.84 -10.70 10.51
N TRP A 446 -6.13 -10.98 10.75
CA TRP A 446 -6.73 -12.34 10.67
C TRP A 446 -6.27 -13.37 11.72
N LEU A 447 -6.22 -13.02 13.01
CA LEU A 447 -6.07 -14.03 14.07
C LEU A 447 -7.38 -14.83 14.23
N SER A 448 -7.30 -16.17 14.20
CA SER A 448 -8.43 -17.06 14.48
C SER A 448 -8.01 -18.09 15.54
N PHE A 449 -8.64 -18.05 16.71
CA PHE A 449 -8.48 -19.07 17.76
C PHE A 449 -9.57 -20.13 17.62
N ARG A 450 -9.26 -21.42 17.84
CA ARG A 450 -10.27 -22.49 17.78
C ARG A 450 -10.98 -22.62 19.12
N ASP A 451 -12.18 -23.23 19.11
CA ASP A 451 -12.83 -23.62 20.36
C ASP A 451 -11.97 -24.66 21.09
N GLY A 452 -11.57 -24.33 22.32
CA GLY A 452 -10.68 -25.15 23.16
C GLY A 452 -9.37 -24.47 23.55
N ASP A 453 -8.96 -23.41 22.84
CA ASP A 453 -7.75 -22.67 23.17
C ASP A 453 -8.00 -21.72 24.36
N LYS A 454 -7.35 -21.96 25.50
CA LYS A 454 -7.31 -21.00 26.63
C LYS A 454 -6.15 -20.04 26.41
N VAL A 455 -6.42 -18.90 25.79
CA VAL A 455 -5.40 -17.88 25.48
C VAL A 455 -5.73 -16.61 26.24
N GLU A 456 -4.73 -16.09 26.96
CA GLU A 456 -4.83 -14.84 27.70
C GLU A 456 -3.96 -13.78 27.01
N ILE A 457 -4.59 -12.71 26.53
CA ILE A 457 -3.95 -11.59 25.84
C ILE A 457 -3.90 -10.42 26.81
N VAL A 458 -2.71 -10.05 27.27
CA VAL A 458 -2.51 -9.00 28.29
C VAL A 458 -1.66 -7.87 27.71
N ASP A 459 -2.12 -6.63 27.84
CA ASP A 459 -1.45 -5.40 27.38
C ASP A 459 -1.22 -5.34 25.85
N SER A 460 -2.07 -6.00 25.05
CA SER A 460 -1.92 -6.09 23.59
C SER A 460 -3.10 -5.48 22.83
N THR A 461 -2.82 -4.90 21.66
CA THR A 461 -3.84 -4.61 20.65
C THR A 461 -4.03 -5.82 19.74
N ALA A 462 -5.26 -6.11 19.31
CA ALA A 462 -5.58 -7.06 18.24
C ALA A 462 -5.95 -6.32 16.94
N GLY A 463 -5.43 -6.79 15.81
CA GLY A 463 -5.63 -6.15 14.50
C GLY A 463 -6.98 -6.46 13.84
N TYR A 464 -7.20 -5.83 12.68
CA TYR A 464 -8.42 -5.95 11.88
C TYR A 464 -8.68 -7.41 11.43
N GLY A 465 -9.93 -7.85 11.53
CA GLY A 465 -10.36 -9.19 11.09
C GLY A 465 -10.04 -10.35 12.06
N SER A 466 -9.67 -10.04 13.31
CA SER A 466 -9.44 -11.06 14.35
C SER A 466 -10.77 -11.66 14.84
N VAL A 467 -10.88 -12.98 14.88
CA VAL A 467 -12.04 -13.75 15.38
C VAL A 467 -11.64 -14.48 16.66
N PHE A 468 -12.37 -14.22 17.74
CA PHE A 468 -12.14 -14.82 19.04
C PHE A 468 -13.19 -15.90 19.32
N SER A 469 -12.76 -17.10 19.69
CA SER A 469 -13.61 -18.18 20.20
C SER A 469 -13.84 -18.03 21.71
N GLY A 470 -14.77 -18.79 22.28
CA GLY A 470 -15.26 -18.63 23.67
C GLY A 470 -14.25 -18.91 24.79
N GLY A 471 -12.97 -19.08 24.48
CA GLY A 471 -11.89 -19.34 25.46
C GLY A 471 -10.87 -18.20 25.62
N VAL A 472 -10.97 -17.13 24.82
CA VAL A 472 -9.96 -16.06 24.80
C VAL A 472 -10.30 -14.95 25.79
N LYS A 473 -9.35 -14.63 26.69
CA LYS A 473 -9.48 -13.52 27.65
C LYS A 473 -8.59 -12.35 27.22
N LEU A 474 -9.19 -11.16 27.10
CA LEU A 474 -8.50 -9.91 26.74
C LEU A 474 -8.37 -9.00 27.97
N HIS A 475 -7.15 -8.59 28.28
CA HIS A 475 -6.82 -7.71 29.38
C HIS A 475 -6.04 -6.49 28.89
N ARG A 476 -6.47 -5.27 29.26
CA ARG A 476 -5.76 -3.99 29.04
C ARG A 476 -5.38 -3.70 27.57
N SER A 477 -6.31 -3.86 26.65
CA SER A 477 -6.07 -3.51 25.23
C SER A 477 -6.14 -2.00 24.99
N SER A 478 -5.19 -1.43 24.23
CA SER A 478 -5.09 0.02 23.97
C SER A 478 -5.98 0.52 22.82
N THR A 479 -6.62 -0.37 22.06
CA THR A 479 -7.60 0.00 21.02
C THR A 479 -8.82 -0.92 21.08
N ARG A 480 -9.98 -0.41 20.61
CA ARG A 480 -11.20 -1.23 20.52
C ARG A 480 -10.96 -2.35 19.51
N VAL A 481 -10.94 -3.57 20.01
CA VAL A 481 -11.08 -4.76 19.19
C VAL A 481 -12.44 -4.69 18.49
N TYR A 482 -12.47 -4.81 17.16
CA TYR A 482 -13.70 -5.10 16.42
C TYR A 482 -14.04 -6.58 16.63
N ALA A 483 -14.32 -6.93 17.87
CA ALA A 483 -14.78 -8.26 18.28
C ALA A 483 -16.08 -8.11 19.02
N ASP A 484 -16.98 -9.05 18.75
CA ASP A 484 -18.16 -9.29 19.58
C ASP A 484 -17.66 -9.86 20.92
N VAL A 485 -17.33 -8.98 21.87
CA VAL A 485 -16.86 -9.37 23.21
C VAL A 485 -18.07 -9.44 24.13
N GLN A 486 -18.40 -10.64 24.60
CA GLN A 486 -19.64 -10.88 25.34
C GLN A 486 -19.60 -10.64 26.86
N GLU A 487 -18.50 -10.25 27.52
CA GLU A 487 -18.59 -9.93 28.97
C GLU A 487 -17.44 -9.05 29.53
N SER A 488 -17.74 -8.38 30.65
CA SER A 488 -17.01 -7.25 31.26
C SER A 488 -15.75 -7.64 32.06
N VAL A 489 -14.79 -6.71 32.10
CA VAL A 489 -13.48 -6.79 32.77
C VAL A 489 -13.54 -6.20 34.20
N SER A 490 -12.86 -6.82 35.16
CA SER A 490 -12.55 -6.30 36.50
C SER A 490 -11.08 -5.92 36.63
N ASP A 491 -10.81 -4.81 37.33
CA ASP A 491 -9.48 -4.30 37.68
C ASP A 491 -8.74 -5.19 38.68
N ASP A 492 -7.43 -5.44 38.46
CA ASP A 492 -6.42 -5.54 39.53
C ASP A 492 -4.97 -5.62 38.97
N PHE A 493 -4.02 -5.08 39.75
CA PHE A 493 -2.54 -5.05 39.58
C PHE A 493 -1.90 -6.41 40.02
N PRO A 494 -0.60 -6.77 39.75
CA PRO A 494 0.62 -5.95 39.69
C PRO A 494 1.63 -6.27 38.55
N ARG A 495 2.69 -5.44 38.44
CA ARG A 495 3.86 -5.66 37.56
C ARG A 495 4.62 -6.92 38.00
N SER A 496 4.65 -7.96 37.17
CA SER A 496 5.61 -9.07 37.33
C SER A 496 6.80 -8.88 36.38
N SER A 497 7.96 -8.69 37.00
CA SER A 497 9.28 -8.87 36.41
C SER A 497 9.59 -10.37 36.35
N SER A 498 9.42 -10.99 35.19
CA SER A 498 10.01 -12.31 34.92
C SER A 498 10.69 -12.31 33.55
N SER A 499 11.99 -12.04 33.65
CA SER A 499 13.02 -12.37 32.67
C SER A 499 13.20 -13.89 32.63
N ASP A 500 12.48 -14.60 31.77
CA ASP A 500 12.86 -15.97 31.44
C ASP A 500 12.26 -16.43 30.10
N SER A 501 12.90 -15.98 29.03
CA SER A 501 13.09 -16.76 27.80
C SER A 501 14.24 -16.09 27.09
N SER A 502 15.42 -16.70 27.14
CA SER A 502 16.60 -16.15 26.48
C SER A 502 16.26 -15.92 25.02
N VAL A 503 16.47 -14.68 24.55
CA VAL A 503 16.23 -14.24 23.17
C VAL A 503 16.81 -15.25 22.16
N GLY A 504 17.91 -15.92 22.53
CA GLY A 504 18.53 -17.00 21.76
C GLY A 504 17.62 -18.21 21.47
N ARG A 505 16.83 -18.74 22.43
CA ARG A 505 15.98 -19.92 22.16
C ARG A 505 14.82 -19.60 21.22
N ILE A 506 14.29 -18.40 21.35
CA ILE A 506 13.22 -17.87 20.51
C ILE A 506 13.69 -17.71 19.06
N VAL A 507 14.86 -17.08 18.87
CA VAL A 507 15.44 -16.84 17.54
C VAL A 507 15.82 -18.16 16.86
N VAL A 508 16.34 -19.15 17.60
CA VAL A 508 16.67 -20.48 17.04
C VAL A 508 15.42 -21.21 16.52
N GLY A 509 14.30 -21.17 17.24
CA GLY A 509 13.05 -21.81 16.78
C GLY A 509 12.50 -21.19 15.48
N GLU A 510 12.60 -19.87 15.33
CA GLU A 510 12.17 -19.18 14.11
C GLU A 510 13.15 -19.35 12.95
N ILE A 511 14.47 -19.40 13.21
CA ILE A 511 15.46 -19.72 12.18
C ILE A 511 15.17 -21.11 11.60
N VAL A 512 14.83 -22.10 12.44
CA VAL A 512 14.46 -23.43 11.96
C VAL A 512 13.19 -23.37 11.10
N TRP A 513 12.18 -22.59 11.49
CA TRP A 513 10.97 -22.41 10.68
C TRP A 513 11.22 -21.67 9.36
N LEU A 514 12.06 -20.64 9.35
CA LEU A 514 12.47 -19.92 8.14
C LEU A 514 13.28 -20.81 7.19
N ILE A 515 14.19 -21.62 7.73
CA ILE A 515 14.90 -22.64 6.96
C ILE A 515 13.89 -23.64 6.39
N TYR A 516 12.90 -24.07 7.17
CA TYR A 516 11.85 -24.99 6.71
C TYR A 516 10.97 -24.36 5.63
N ALA A 517 10.60 -23.08 5.75
CA ALA A 517 9.84 -22.33 4.76
C ALA A 517 10.64 -22.13 3.47
N MET A 518 11.94 -21.80 3.58
CA MET A 518 12.86 -21.75 2.44
C MET A 518 12.97 -23.11 1.74
N LEU A 519 13.15 -24.20 2.50
CA LEU A 519 13.22 -25.56 1.96
C LEU A 519 11.89 -26.00 1.33
N PHE A 520 10.75 -25.63 1.92
CA PHE A 520 9.42 -25.92 1.38
C PHE A 520 9.19 -25.20 0.04
N CYS A 521 9.62 -23.93 -0.09
CA CYS A 521 9.60 -23.22 -1.37
C CYS A 521 10.48 -23.88 -2.45
N VAL A 522 11.61 -24.50 -2.05
CA VAL A 522 12.47 -25.28 -2.95
C VAL A 522 11.83 -26.64 -3.31
N SER A 523 10.92 -27.16 -2.47
CA SER A 523 10.30 -28.48 -2.62
C SER A 523 9.14 -28.55 -3.62
N PHE A 524 8.60 -27.41 -4.07
CA PHE A 524 7.48 -27.32 -5.03
C PHE A 524 7.90 -27.11 -6.49
N ILE A 525 9.19 -27.26 -6.79
CA ILE A 525 9.72 -27.15 -8.14
C ILE A 525 9.99 -28.59 -8.64
N PRO A 526 9.33 -29.04 -9.72
CA PRO A 526 9.43 -30.43 -10.19
C PRO A 526 10.85 -30.86 -10.60
#